data_AF-A0A936KVQ9-F1
#
_entry.id   AF-A0A936KVQ9-F1
#
_cell.length_a   1.000
_cell.length_b   1.000
_cell.length_c   1.000
_cell.angle_alpha   90.00
_cell.angle_beta   90.00
_cell.angle_gamma   90.00
#
_symmetry.space_group_name_H-M   'P 1'
#
loop_
_entity.id
_entity.type
_entity.pdbx_description
1 polymer ?
#
loop_
_entity_poly.entity_id
_entity_poly.type
_entity_poly.pdbx_seq_one_letter_code
_entity_poly.pdbx_strand_id
1 'polypeptide(L)'
;MKRSFPVTLIQLTVLIILISNVISAWTVLAWRDVLTEFSASLPPIVAAIIGGVWVVTGCTLFWGIWQAKVWAGKMLLGAAISYTFWYWSERLFFQNPRPNTIFAVIVNLGLFIIIYYAIKSMSREAYERENENPVIE
;
A
#
# COMPACT_ATOMS: atom_id res chain seq x y z
N MET A 1 2.30 7.02 -25.22
CA MET A 1 3.31 6.03 -24.75
C MET A 1 2.63 4.82 -24.12
N LYS A 2 3.19 3.62 -24.30
CA LYS A 2 2.67 2.39 -23.67
C LYS A 2 3.25 2.31 -22.26
N ARG A 3 2.39 2.39 -21.25
CA ARG A 3 2.79 2.32 -19.84
C ARG A 3 3.46 0.98 -19.55
N SER A 4 4.52 0.99 -18.74
CA SER A 4 5.25 -0.25 -18.50
C SER A 4 4.42 -1.25 -17.70
N PHE A 5 4.68 -2.53 -17.93
CA PHE A 5 4.01 -3.61 -17.23
C PHE A 5 4.21 -3.54 -15.69
N PRO A 6 5.44 -3.32 -15.16
CA PRO A 6 5.66 -3.19 -13.72
C PRO A 6 4.88 -2.04 -13.07
N VAL A 7 4.72 -0.91 -13.78
CA VAL A 7 3.97 0.25 -13.27
C VAL A 7 2.47 -0.05 -13.22
N THR A 8 1.96 -0.75 -14.21
CA THR A 8 0.55 -1.17 -14.23
C THR A 8 0.28 -2.19 -13.12
N LEU A 9 1.19 -3.16 -12.96
CA LEU A 9 1.11 -4.16 -11.89
C LEU A 9 1.14 -3.52 -10.51
N ILE A 10 2.06 -2.58 -10.24
CA ILE A 10 2.10 -1.93 -8.92
C ILE A 10 0.86 -1.07 -8.67
N GLN A 11 0.33 -0.40 -9.70
CA GLN A 11 -0.88 0.39 -9.53
C GLN A 11 -2.08 -0.50 -9.18
N LEU A 12 -2.20 -1.66 -9.81
CA LEU A 12 -3.23 -2.64 -9.48
C LEU A 12 -3.05 -3.15 -8.04
N THR A 13 -1.82 -3.47 -7.63
CA THR A 13 -1.51 -3.88 -6.25
C THR A 13 -1.89 -2.80 -5.24
N VAL A 14 -1.54 -1.54 -5.49
CA VAL A 14 -1.92 -0.40 -4.63
C VAL A 14 -3.44 -0.27 -4.54
N LEU A 15 -4.15 -0.44 -5.65
CA LEU A 15 -5.62 -0.39 -5.68
C LEU A 15 -6.25 -1.53 -4.85
N ILE A 16 -5.74 -2.76 -4.98
CA ILE A 16 -6.22 -3.90 -4.20
C ILE A 16 -5.98 -3.66 -2.69
N ILE A 17 -4.80 -3.17 -2.32
CA ILE A 17 -4.48 -2.85 -0.92
C ILE A 17 -5.37 -1.72 -0.41
N LEU A 18 -5.60 -0.68 -1.21
CA LEU A 18 -6.49 0.42 -0.88
C LEU A 18 -7.91 -0.08 -0.60
N ILE A 19 -8.50 -0.84 -1.52
CA ILE A 19 -9.85 -1.40 -1.36
C ILE A 19 -9.91 -2.30 -0.13
N SER A 20 -8.89 -3.14 0.09
CA SER A 20 -8.80 -3.99 1.28
C SER A 20 -8.79 -3.17 2.57
N ASN A 21 -8.05 -2.07 2.62
CA ASN A 21 -8.02 -1.19 3.79
C ASN A 21 -9.32 -0.42 4.01
N VAL A 22 -9.99 0.01 2.94
CA VAL A 22 -11.34 0.62 3.03
C VAL A 22 -12.33 -0.37 3.63
N ILE A 23 -12.37 -1.60 3.09
CA ILE A 23 -13.27 -2.65 3.58
C ILE A 23 -12.95 -2.97 5.04
N SER A 24 -11.67 -3.13 5.40
CA SER A 24 -11.25 -3.40 6.78
C SER A 24 -11.64 -2.27 7.74
N ALA A 25 -11.35 -1.01 7.41
CA ALA A 25 -11.70 0.14 8.24
C ALA A 25 -13.23 0.25 8.43
N TRP A 26 -13.99 0.07 7.37
CA TRP A 26 -15.45 0.03 7.43
C TRP A 26 -15.95 -1.10 8.33
N THR A 27 -15.45 -2.32 8.13
CA THR A 27 -15.90 -3.50 8.87
C THR A 27 -15.65 -3.36 10.37
N VAL A 28 -14.49 -2.83 10.75
CA VAL A 28 -14.15 -2.56 12.16
C VAL A 28 -15.10 -1.57 12.81
N LEU A 29 -15.53 -0.53 12.08
CA LEU A 29 -16.50 0.44 12.57
C LEU A 29 -17.92 -0.13 12.63
N ALA A 30 -18.33 -0.84 11.57
CA ALA A 30 -19.65 -1.42 11.46
C ALA A 30 -19.91 -2.47 12.55
N TRP A 31 -18.89 -3.26 12.91
CA TRP A 31 -18.99 -4.36 13.86
C TRP A 31 -18.31 -4.05 15.20
N ARG A 32 -18.13 -2.76 15.52
CA ARG A 32 -17.39 -2.32 16.71
C ARG A 32 -17.94 -2.93 18.00
N ASP A 33 -19.26 -3.04 18.13
CA ASP A 33 -19.92 -3.50 19.36
C ASP A 33 -19.60 -4.98 19.60
N VAL A 34 -19.64 -5.79 18.54
CA VAL A 34 -19.20 -7.19 18.55
C VAL A 34 -17.72 -7.30 18.89
N LEU A 35 -16.86 -6.49 18.26
CA LEU A 35 -15.42 -6.51 18.53
C LEU A 35 -15.08 -6.11 19.97
N THR A 36 -15.85 -5.20 20.58
CA THR A 36 -15.70 -4.85 22.00
C THR A 36 -16.18 -5.97 22.91
N GLU A 37 -17.29 -6.64 22.59
CA GLU A 37 -17.83 -7.76 23.36
C GLU A 37 -16.82 -8.92 23.44
N PHE A 38 -16.21 -9.27 22.30
CA PHE A 38 -15.22 -10.35 22.23
C PHE A 38 -13.78 -9.92 22.56
N SER A 39 -13.59 -8.72 23.14
CA SER A 39 -12.28 -8.22 23.58
C SER A 39 -11.20 -8.34 22.49
N ALA A 40 -11.49 -7.79 21.29
CA ALA A 40 -10.53 -7.78 20.20
C ALA A 40 -9.15 -7.22 20.64
N SER A 41 -8.07 -7.82 20.15
CA SER A 41 -6.69 -7.47 20.54
C SER A 41 -6.36 -5.99 20.33
N LEU A 42 -6.96 -5.36 19.31
CA LEU A 42 -6.86 -3.93 19.07
C LEU A 42 -8.24 -3.27 19.31
N PRO A 43 -8.30 -2.14 20.04
CA PRO A 43 -9.53 -1.36 20.15
C PRO A 43 -10.07 -0.97 18.75
N PRO A 44 -11.37 -1.13 18.46
CA PRO A 44 -11.91 -0.91 17.11
C PRO A 44 -11.62 0.49 16.54
N ILE A 45 -11.69 1.52 17.39
CA ILE A 45 -11.40 2.90 16.95
C ILE A 45 -9.94 3.04 16.50
N VAL A 46 -9.00 2.42 17.21
CA VAL A 46 -7.57 2.46 16.87
C VAL A 46 -7.33 1.72 15.54
N ALA A 47 -7.93 0.55 15.37
CA ALA A 47 -7.86 -0.21 14.13
C ALA A 47 -8.46 0.55 12.94
N ALA A 48 -9.58 1.26 13.13
CA ALA A 48 -10.18 2.10 12.10
C ALA A 48 -9.28 3.28 11.70
N ILE A 49 -8.62 3.94 12.67
CA ILE A 49 -7.66 5.02 12.40
C ILE A 49 -6.48 4.51 11.56
N ILE A 50 -5.92 3.36 11.94
CA ILE A 50 -4.79 2.76 11.21
C ILE A 50 -5.20 2.40 9.78
N GLY A 51 -6.37 1.78 9.61
CA GLY A 51 -6.94 1.53 8.28
C GLY A 51 -7.12 2.83 7.48
N GLY A 52 -7.61 3.89 8.12
CA GLY A 52 -7.75 5.22 7.52
C GLY A 52 -6.44 5.82 7.02
N VAL A 53 -5.35 5.70 7.81
CA VAL A 53 -4.00 6.14 7.39
C VAL A 53 -3.57 5.41 6.12
N TRP A 54 -3.81 4.10 6.04
CA TRP A 54 -3.49 3.31 4.85
C TRP A 54 -4.39 3.63 3.65
N VAL A 55 -5.65 3.98 3.87
CA VAL A 55 -6.55 4.47 2.82
C VAL A 55 -6.04 5.79 2.23
N VAL A 56 -5.71 6.78 3.07
CA VAL A 56 -5.17 8.07 2.60
C VAL A 56 -3.86 7.88 1.84
N THR A 57 -2.97 7.04 2.38
CA THR A 57 -1.69 6.70 1.74
C THR A 57 -1.92 6.03 0.39
N GLY A 58 -2.83 5.06 0.32
CA GLY A 58 -3.18 4.32 -0.90
C GLY A 58 -3.80 5.22 -1.97
N CYS A 59 -4.73 6.11 -1.61
CA CYS A 59 -5.31 7.09 -2.52
C CYS A 59 -4.25 8.02 -3.10
N THR A 60 -3.38 8.56 -2.25
CA THR A 60 -2.30 9.46 -2.66
C THR A 60 -1.32 8.77 -3.60
N LEU A 61 -0.92 7.53 -3.28
CA LEU A 61 -0.06 6.73 -4.15
C LEU A 61 -0.72 6.39 -5.48
N PHE A 62 -1.98 5.93 -5.46
CA PHE A 62 -2.71 5.59 -6.67
C PHE A 62 -2.78 6.80 -7.62
N TRP A 63 -3.11 7.97 -7.08
CA TRP A 63 -3.11 9.22 -7.83
C TRP A 63 -1.72 9.59 -8.37
N GLY A 64 -0.69 9.55 -7.52
CA GLY A 64 0.68 9.87 -7.92
C GLY A 64 1.21 8.96 -9.02
N ILE A 65 0.94 7.65 -8.93
CA ILE A 65 1.32 6.65 -9.92
C ILE A 65 0.52 6.84 -11.22
N TRP A 66 -0.80 7.13 -11.13
CA TRP A 66 -1.65 7.43 -12.29
C TRP A 66 -1.12 8.64 -13.08
N GLN A 67 -0.72 9.69 -12.37
CA GLN A 67 -0.22 10.93 -12.94
C GLN A 67 1.28 10.88 -13.29
N ALA A 68 1.94 9.72 -13.16
CA ALA A 68 3.37 9.53 -13.41
C ALA A 68 4.26 10.57 -12.68
N LYS A 69 3.92 10.92 -11.44
CA LYS A 69 4.67 11.92 -10.67
C LYS A 69 5.99 11.34 -10.13
N VAL A 70 7.07 12.12 -10.19
CA VAL A 70 8.41 11.71 -9.71
C VAL A 70 8.39 11.34 -8.22
N TRP A 71 7.63 12.07 -7.39
CA TRP A 71 7.54 11.81 -5.96
C TRP A 71 6.85 10.48 -5.63
N ALA A 72 6.04 9.93 -6.54
CA ALA A 72 5.29 8.70 -6.30
C ALA A 72 6.22 7.49 -6.12
N GLY A 73 7.38 7.47 -6.78
CA GLY A 73 8.36 6.40 -6.60
C GLY A 73 8.99 6.39 -5.19
N LYS A 74 9.34 7.57 -4.67
CA LYS A 74 9.87 7.73 -3.31
C LYS A 74 8.82 7.38 -2.25
N MET A 75 7.59 7.86 -2.44
CA MET A 75 6.48 7.57 -1.54
C MET A 75 6.13 6.08 -1.56
N LEU A 76 6.17 5.42 -2.72
CA LEU A 76 5.90 3.98 -2.86
C LEU A 76 6.89 3.17 -2.03
N LEU A 77 8.19 3.50 -2.10
CA LEU A 77 9.21 2.82 -1.31
C LEU A 77 8.98 3.02 0.20
N GLY A 78 8.74 4.26 0.62
CA GLY A 78 8.46 4.58 2.02
C GLY A 78 7.23 3.83 2.53
N ALA A 79 6.12 3.86 1.78
CA ALA A 79 4.91 3.15 2.12
C ALA A 79 5.11 1.63 2.18
N ALA A 80 5.88 1.04 1.26
CA ALA A 80 6.15 -0.39 1.26
C ALA A 80 6.94 -0.85 2.51
N ILE A 81 7.92 -0.05 2.92
CA ILE A 81 8.70 -0.29 4.15
C ILE A 81 7.78 -0.18 5.37
N SER A 82 7.02 0.91 5.47
CA SER A 82 6.09 1.13 6.59
C SER A 82 5.01 0.05 6.65
N TYR A 83 4.46 -0.38 5.51
CA TYR A 83 3.43 -1.42 5.45
C TYR A 83 3.99 -2.79 5.84
N THR A 84 5.23 -3.08 5.41
CA THR A 84 5.95 -4.30 5.80
C THR A 84 6.18 -4.32 7.30
N PHE A 85 6.70 -3.23 7.87
CA PHE A 85 6.90 -3.12 9.31
C PHE A 85 5.58 -3.32 10.07
N TRP A 86 4.53 -2.60 9.67
CA TRP A 86 3.21 -2.73 10.26
C TRP A 86 2.67 -4.16 10.22
N TYR A 87 2.69 -4.80 9.04
CA TYR A 87 2.21 -6.17 8.87
C TYR A 87 2.94 -7.17 9.78
N TRP A 88 4.27 -7.07 9.87
CA TRP A 88 5.06 -7.97 10.71
C TRP A 88 4.86 -7.68 12.20
N SER A 89 4.72 -6.42 12.61
CA SER A 89 4.34 -6.08 13.99
C SER A 89 2.99 -6.67 14.35
N GLU A 90 1.98 -6.51 13.49
CA GLU A 90 0.64 -7.07 13.71
C GLU A 90 0.69 -8.59 13.85
N ARG A 91 1.39 -9.25 12.93
CA ARG A 91 1.53 -10.71 12.90
C ARG A 91 2.26 -11.29 14.11
N LEU A 92 3.28 -10.61 14.62
CA LEU A 92 4.11 -11.11 15.71
C LEU A 92 3.55 -10.80 17.10
N PHE A 93 2.86 -9.66 17.26
CA PHE A 93 2.44 -9.18 18.58
C PHE A 93 0.93 -9.24 18.84
N PHE A 94 0.10 -9.13 17.78
CA PHE A 94 -1.34 -8.91 17.94
C PHE A 94 -2.20 -10.06 17.38
N GLN A 95 -1.62 -10.95 16.60
CA GLN A 95 -2.34 -12.07 15.98
C GLN A 95 -1.90 -13.42 16.55
N ASN A 96 -2.84 -14.36 16.56
CA ASN A 96 -2.53 -15.75 16.87
C ASN A 96 -1.51 -16.32 15.86
N PRO A 97 -0.60 -17.23 16.29
CA PRO A 97 0.41 -17.82 15.42
C PRO A 97 -0.22 -18.43 14.16
N ARG A 98 0.16 -17.90 13.00
CA ARG A 98 -0.28 -18.41 11.70
C ARG A 98 0.82 -19.29 11.09
N PRO A 99 0.53 -20.53 10.67
CA PRO A 99 1.55 -21.47 10.15
C PRO A 99 2.07 -21.11 8.75
N ASN A 100 1.70 -19.97 8.17
CA ASN A 100 2.07 -19.56 6.81
C ASN A 100 3.23 -18.56 6.76
N THR A 101 4.20 -18.65 7.69
CA THR A 101 5.28 -17.66 7.81
C THR A 101 6.18 -17.64 6.58
N ILE A 102 6.58 -18.83 6.09
CA ILE A 102 7.42 -18.96 4.90
C ILE A 102 6.75 -18.32 3.68
N PHE A 103 5.45 -18.59 3.47
CA PHE A 103 4.68 -18.00 2.39
C PHE A 103 4.67 -16.46 2.46
N ALA A 104 4.42 -15.90 3.64
CA ALA A 104 4.40 -14.45 3.80
C ALA A 104 5.77 -13.78 3.56
N VAL A 105 6.86 -14.42 3.97
CA VAL A 105 8.22 -13.95 3.65
C VAL A 105 8.44 -13.93 2.14
N ILE A 106 8.10 -15.02 1.44
CA ILE A 106 8.26 -15.13 -0.02
C ILE A 106 7.46 -14.04 -0.74
N VAL A 107 6.19 -13.85 -0.37
CA VAL A 107 5.34 -12.80 -0.96
C VAL A 107 5.91 -11.40 -0.68
N ASN A 108 6.35 -11.14 0.55
CA ASN A 108 6.90 -9.83 0.92
C ASN A 108 8.17 -9.51 0.13
N LEU A 109 9.10 -10.46 0.00
CA LEU A 109 10.29 -10.30 -0.83
C LEU A 109 9.95 -10.14 -2.32
N GLY A 110 9.02 -10.93 -2.84
CA GLY A 110 8.54 -10.82 -4.22
C GLY A 110 7.96 -9.43 -4.53
N LEU A 111 7.20 -8.86 -3.59
CA LEU A 111 6.68 -7.50 -3.72
C LEU A 111 7.79 -6.45 -3.76
N PHE A 112 8.84 -6.58 -2.94
CA PHE A 112 9.99 -5.67 -3.01
C PHE A 112 10.71 -5.71 -4.35
N ILE A 113 10.83 -6.89 -4.98
CA ILE A 113 11.39 -7.02 -6.33
C ILE A 113 10.52 -6.28 -7.35
N ILE A 114 9.19 -6.45 -7.30
CA ILE A 114 8.26 -5.75 -8.19
C ILE A 114 8.36 -4.24 -7.99
N ILE A 115 8.40 -3.78 -6.73
CA ILE A 115 8.54 -2.35 -6.38
C ILE A 115 9.84 -1.78 -6.93
N TYR A 116 10.96 -2.50 -6.81
CA TYR A 116 12.25 -2.06 -7.34
C TYR A 116 12.17 -1.79 -8.86
N TYR A 117 11.62 -2.72 -9.62
CA TYR A 117 11.44 -2.55 -11.07
C TYR A 117 10.43 -1.45 -11.40
N ALA A 118 9.35 -1.33 -10.62
CA ALA A 118 8.35 -0.29 -10.80
C ALA A 118 8.95 1.11 -10.59
N ILE A 119 9.71 1.34 -9.51
CA ILE A 119 10.35 2.63 -9.22
C ILE A 119 11.28 3.06 -10.36
N LYS A 120 12.09 2.13 -10.87
CA LYS A 120 12.99 2.40 -12.01
C LYS A 120 12.18 2.81 -13.24
N SER A 121 11.08 2.13 -13.52
CA SER A 121 10.22 2.48 -14.65
C SER A 121 9.45 3.79 -14.45
N MET A 122 8.96 4.07 -13.24
CA MET A 122 8.24 5.30 -12.93
C MET A 122 9.15 6.53 -13.11
N SER A 123 10.41 6.41 -12.71
CA SER A 123 11.40 7.49 -12.88
C SER A 123 11.62 7.82 -14.35
N ARG A 124 11.64 6.80 -15.22
CA ARG A 124 11.72 6.98 -16.68
C ARG A 124 10.45 7.62 -17.24
N GLU A 125 9.27 7.10 -16.88
CA GLU A 125 7.98 7.63 -17.35
C GLU A 125 7.76 9.09 -16.94
N ALA A 126 8.21 9.48 -15.74
CA ALA A 126 8.11 10.86 -15.26
C ALA A 126 9.01 11.81 -16.06
N TYR A 127 10.25 11.39 -16.36
CA TYR A 127 11.18 12.15 -17.19
C TYR A 127 10.67 12.33 -18.63
N GLU A 128 10.12 11.26 -19.22
CA GLU A 128 9.51 11.31 -20.55
C GLU A 128 8.33 12.30 -20.61
N ARG A 129 7.46 12.30 -19.59
CA ARG A 129 6.32 13.22 -19.46
C ARG A 129 6.73 14.69 -19.30
N GLU A 130 7.81 14.94 -18.57
CA GLU A 130 8.35 16.29 -18.38
C GLU A 130 8.90 16.87 -19.70
N ASN A 131 9.59 16.03 -20.49
CA ASN A 131 10.09 16.42 -21.81
C ASN A 131 8.97 16.62 -22.85
N GLU A 132 7.86 15.87 -22.78
CA GLU A 132 6.71 16.03 -23.68
C GLU A 132 5.92 17.31 -23.43
N ASN A 133 5.92 17.82 -22.20
CA ASN A 133 5.10 18.96 -21.80
C ASN A 133 5.94 19.92 -20.94
N PRO A 134 6.95 20.58 -21.54
CA PRO A 134 7.79 21.51 -20.81
C PRO A 134 6.92 22.61 -20.22
N VAL A 135 7.16 22.94 -18.95
CA VAL A 135 6.54 24.10 -18.33
C VAL A 135 7.02 25.31 -19.12
N ILE A 136 6.13 25.93 -19.90
CA ILE A 136 6.43 27.20 -20.58
C ILE A 136 6.45 28.25 -19.48
N GLU A 137 7.66 28.69 -19.09
CA GLU A 137 7.87 29.86 -18.23
C GLU A 137 7.51 31.16 -18.95
#